data_AF-A0A0G4GUQ6-F1
#
_entry.id   AF-A0A0G4GUQ6-F1
#
_cell.length_a   1.000
_cell.length_b   1.000
_cell.length_c   1.000
_cell.angle_alpha   90.00
_cell.angle_beta   90.00
_cell.angle_gamma   90.00
#
_symmetry.space_group_name_H-M   'P 1'
#
loop_
_entity.id
_entity.type
_entity.pdbx_description
1 polymer ?
#
loop_
_entity_poly.entity_id
_entity_poly.type
_entity_poly.pdbx_seq_one_letter_code
_entity_poly.pdbx_strand_id
1 'polypeptide(L)'
;MRNLFVRILAEADVPSNVDVSLHSLAMTPPDDNPKSQRMNIYCVIDGRDYLIDVTIAHPCRPDNSPIPFHRIVNRRSAQLPGGKAAQLAEKDKIDKYGPITQAAGFRFVPLAAETFGRWGDKTMDFLKMLAKRKPRPTSIPREEDTAFRESIVNHWSQLLSVELMKHNAFQVASRAQRAAAARGPRRASAFPEDFVSRGPYRPNTSPAAGL
;
A
#
# COMPACT_ATOMS: atom_id res chain seq x y z
N MET A 1 0.66 -5.44 -1.71
CA MET A 1 1.61 -4.32 -1.42
C MET A 1 2.97 -4.76 -0.91
N ARG A 2 3.13 -5.27 0.33
CA ARG A 2 4.46 -5.68 0.87
C ARG A 2 5.25 -6.58 -0.09
N ASN A 3 4.62 -7.65 -0.57
CA ASN A 3 5.28 -8.61 -1.48
C ASN A 3 5.71 -7.98 -2.81
N LEU A 4 5.06 -6.91 -3.26
CA LEU A 4 5.52 -6.18 -4.44
C LEU A 4 6.78 -5.35 -4.15
N PHE A 5 6.87 -4.72 -2.97
CA PHE A 5 8.11 -4.04 -2.58
C PHE A 5 9.29 -5.01 -2.47
N VAL A 6 9.07 -6.25 -2.02
CA VAL A 6 10.09 -7.31 -2.06
C VAL A 6 10.54 -7.60 -3.48
N ARG A 7 9.61 -7.65 -4.45
CA ARG A 7 9.96 -7.81 -5.87
C ARG A 7 10.72 -6.62 -6.43
N ILE A 8 10.33 -5.39 -6.09
CA ILE A 8 11.06 -4.18 -6.48
C ILE A 8 12.48 -4.18 -5.90
N LEU A 9 12.64 -4.59 -4.64
CA LEU A 9 13.95 -4.75 -4.01
C LEU A 9 14.79 -5.82 -4.72
N ALA A 10 14.22 -6.98 -5.01
CA ALA A 10 14.89 -8.03 -5.78
C ALA A 10 15.26 -7.55 -7.19
N GLU A 11 14.34 -6.86 -7.87
CA GLU A 11 14.61 -6.20 -9.13
C GLU A 11 15.72 -5.18 -9.00
N ALA A 12 15.94 -4.53 -7.85
CA ALA A 12 17.04 -3.62 -7.55
C ALA A 12 18.30 -4.31 -6.99
N ASP A 13 18.39 -5.64 -7.10
CA ASP A 13 19.49 -6.47 -6.59
C ASP A 13 19.68 -6.34 -5.06
N VAL A 14 18.58 -6.13 -4.34
CA VAL A 14 18.55 -6.04 -2.87
C VAL A 14 17.86 -7.26 -2.29
N PRO A 15 18.59 -8.18 -1.64
CA PRO A 15 17.97 -9.26 -0.88
C PRO A 15 17.19 -8.68 0.30
N SER A 16 16.02 -9.25 0.59
CA SER A 16 15.17 -8.77 1.66
C SER A 16 14.47 -9.90 2.42
N ASN A 17 14.29 -9.69 3.71
CA ASN A 17 13.55 -10.58 4.62
C ASN A 17 12.22 -9.94 4.97
N VAL A 18 11.16 -10.74 5.07
CA VAL A 18 9.81 -10.26 5.37
C VAL A 18 9.38 -10.61 6.80
N ASP A 19 8.52 -9.78 7.38
CA ASP A 19 7.90 -10.01 8.69
C ASP A 19 8.90 -10.26 9.83
N VAL A 20 9.96 -9.45 9.87
CA VAL A 20 11.03 -9.56 10.86
C VAL A 20 10.55 -9.06 12.22
N SER A 21 10.77 -9.84 13.27
CA SER A 21 10.39 -9.45 14.63
C SER A 21 11.32 -8.37 15.18
N LEU A 22 10.75 -7.35 15.84
CA LEU A 22 11.56 -6.34 16.52
C LEU A 22 12.40 -6.95 17.65
N HIS A 23 11.85 -7.93 18.37
CA HIS A 23 12.61 -8.65 19.40
C HIS A 23 13.81 -9.41 18.84
N SER A 24 13.71 -10.01 17.65
CA SER A 24 14.86 -10.67 17.01
C SER A 24 15.97 -9.69 16.61
N LEU A 25 15.65 -8.39 16.55
CA LEU A 25 16.60 -7.32 16.27
C LEU A 25 17.05 -6.60 17.57
N ALA A 26 16.81 -7.21 18.73
CA ALA A 26 17.08 -6.64 20.05
C ALA A 26 16.37 -5.30 20.30
N MET A 27 15.24 -5.04 19.64
CA MET A 27 14.43 -3.85 19.82
C MET A 27 13.17 -4.16 20.64
N THR A 28 12.83 -3.26 21.56
CA THR A 28 11.54 -3.30 22.26
C THR A 28 10.45 -2.71 21.36
N PRO A 29 9.35 -3.44 21.08
CA PRO A 29 8.20 -2.94 20.34
C PRO A 29 7.59 -1.68 20.99
N PRO A 30 7.00 -0.77 20.20
CA PRO A 30 6.49 0.49 20.71
C PRO A 30 5.19 0.38 21.52
N ASP A 31 4.43 -0.71 21.33
CA ASP A 31 3.18 -1.01 22.05
C ASP A 31 2.88 -2.51 21.97
N ASP A 32 1.85 -2.97 22.68
CA ASP A 32 1.44 -4.40 22.73
C ASP A 32 0.60 -4.85 21.51
N ASN A 33 0.37 -3.98 20.52
CA ASN A 33 -0.41 -4.37 19.35
C ASN A 33 0.36 -5.46 18.57
N PRO A 34 -0.27 -6.60 18.24
CA PRO A 34 0.38 -7.67 17.49
C PRO A 34 0.99 -7.20 16.15
N LYS A 35 0.41 -6.18 15.51
CA LYS A 35 0.93 -5.59 14.27
C LYS A 35 2.16 -4.71 14.48
N SER A 36 2.42 -4.29 15.72
CA SER A 36 3.59 -3.47 16.06
C SER A 36 4.83 -4.28 16.43
N GLN A 37 4.69 -5.60 16.56
CA GLN A 37 5.77 -6.49 17.01
C GLN A 37 6.77 -6.84 15.90
N ARG A 38 6.45 -6.49 14.65
CA ARG A 38 7.19 -6.90 13.45
C ARG A 38 7.30 -5.75 12.48
N MET A 39 8.40 -5.73 11.74
CA MET A 39 8.60 -4.86 10.60
C MET A 39 8.24 -5.60 9.31
N ASN A 40 7.71 -4.89 8.31
CA ASN A 40 7.29 -5.56 7.08
C ASN A 40 8.48 -6.14 6.30
N ILE A 41 9.55 -5.37 6.17
CA ILE A 41 10.73 -5.77 5.39
C ILE A 41 12.01 -5.32 6.10
N TYR A 42 13.02 -6.16 6.09
CA TYR A 42 14.41 -5.86 6.43
C TYR A 42 15.30 -6.10 5.20
N CYS A 43 16.23 -5.20 4.93
CA CYS A 43 17.22 -5.39 3.88
C CYS A 43 18.50 -4.60 4.18
N VAL A 44 19.59 -4.98 3.51
CA VAL A 44 20.86 -4.26 3.57
C VAL A 44 21.09 -3.56 2.24
N ILE A 45 21.29 -2.25 2.28
CA ILE A 45 21.53 -1.41 1.11
C ILE A 45 22.83 -0.65 1.36
N ASP A 46 23.82 -0.89 0.49
CA ASP A 46 25.13 -0.24 0.52
C ASP A 46 25.81 -0.34 1.90
N GLY A 47 25.72 -1.53 2.51
CA GLY A 47 26.28 -1.85 3.82
C GLY A 47 25.52 -1.27 5.02
N ARG A 48 24.30 -0.75 4.82
CA ARG A 48 23.46 -0.20 5.88
C ARG A 48 22.18 -1.00 6.03
N ASP A 49 21.78 -1.23 7.28
CA ASP A 49 20.57 -1.95 7.63
C ASP A 49 19.32 -1.06 7.53
N TYR A 50 18.33 -1.52 6.76
CA TYR A 50 17.06 -0.84 6.55
C TYR A 50 15.90 -1.63 7.14
N LEU A 51 15.01 -0.91 7.82
CA LEU A 51 13.72 -1.40 8.31
C LEU A 51 12.61 -0.63 7.61
N ILE A 52 11.77 -1.36 6.89
CA ILE A 52 10.77 -0.78 5.99
C ILE A 52 9.38 -1.24 6.43
N ASP A 53 8.49 -0.27 6.62
CA ASP A 53 7.07 -0.51 6.90
C ASP A 53 6.22 -0.02 5.73
N VAL A 54 5.29 -0.84 5.27
CA VAL A 54 4.42 -0.53 4.11
C VAL A 54 3.00 -0.35 4.61
N THR A 55 2.44 0.83 4.40
CA THR A 55 1.11 1.20 4.86
C THR A 55 0.25 1.79 3.74
N ILE A 56 -1.05 1.47 3.75
CA ILE A 56 -2.03 2.10 2.85
C ILE A 56 -2.93 3.02 3.68
N ALA A 57 -2.79 4.33 3.44
CA ALA A 57 -3.62 5.36 3.99
C ALA A 57 -4.96 5.46 3.24
N HIS A 58 -6.03 5.70 3.98
CA HIS A 58 -7.38 5.80 3.41
C HIS A 58 -7.87 7.23 3.64
N PRO A 59 -7.83 8.12 2.63
CA PRO A 59 -8.22 9.52 2.80
C PRO A 59 -9.72 9.67 3.14
N CYS A 60 -10.56 8.73 2.72
CA CYS A 60 -12.01 8.73 2.98
C CYS A 60 -12.42 7.60 3.95
N ARG A 61 -11.76 7.46 5.11
CA ARG A 61 -12.19 6.47 6.10
C ARG A 61 -13.66 6.68 6.46
N PRO A 62 -14.51 5.62 6.42
CA PRO A 62 -15.92 5.74 6.77
C PRO A 62 -16.11 6.33 8.17
N ASP A 63 -17.13 7.18 8.32
CA ASP A 63 -17.46 7.89 9.55
C ASP A 63 -18.16 7.01 10.61
N ASN A 64 -17.98 5.69 10.51
CA ASN A 64 -18.73 4.72 11.28
C ASN A 64 -18.04 4.40 12.62
N SER A 65 -17.01 5.15 13.00
CA SER A 65 -16.33 4.92 14.27
C SER A 65 -17.26 5.32 15.42
N PRO A 66 -17.47 4.47 16.44
CA PRO A 66 -18.26 4.88 17.60
C PRO A 66 -17.60 6.04 18.35
N ILE A 67 -16.29 6.24 18.18
CA ILE A 67 -15.48 7.26 18.86
C ILE A 67 -15.56 8.61 18.11
N PRO A 68 -16.10 9.68 18.72
CA PRO A 68 -16.26 10.99 18.08
C PRO A 68 -14.95 11.59 17.56
N PHE A 69 -13.83 11.40 18.26
CA PHE A 69 -12.52 11.86 17.83
C PHE A 69 -12.11 11.27 16.47
N HIS A 70 -12.33 9.97 16.26
CA HIS A 70 -12.03 9.31 14.99
C HIS A 70 -12.87 9.87 13.83
N ARG A 71 -14.13 10.22 14.09
CA ARG A 71 -15.03 10.85 13.11
C ARG A 71 -14.50 12.20 12.63
N ILE A 72 -14.10 13.05 13.58
CA ILE A 72 -13.52 14.37 13.30
C ILE A 72 -12.22 14.24 12.49
N VAL A 73 -11.33 13.32 12.88
CA VAL A 73 -10.06 13.07 12.18
C VAL A 73 -10.30 12.55 10.76
N ASN A 74 -11.24 11.61 10.57
CA ASN A 74 -11.58 11.06 9.26
C ASN A 74 -12.19 12.13 8.34
N ARG A 75 -13.10 12.96 8.85
CA ARG A 75 -13.76 14.02 8.08
C ARG A 75 -12.78 15.11 7.66
N ARG A 76 -11.89 15.53 8.56
CA ARG A 76 -10.81 16.46 8.24
C ARG A 76 -9.87 15.88 7.19
N SER A 77 -9.46 14.62 7.36
CA SER A 77 -8.57 13.95 6.40
C SER A 77 -9.15 13.85 4.99
N ALA A 78 -10.47 13.65 4.88
CA ALA A 78 -11.17 13.59 3.59
C ALA A 78 -11.24 14.94 2.85
N GLN A 79 -11.01 16.06 3.55
CA GLN A 79 -10.99 17.41 2.98
C GLN A 79 -9.59 17.88 2.59
N LEU A 80 -8.55 17.10 2.91
CA LEU A 80 -7.18 17.45 2.60
C LEU A 80 -6.84 17.16 1.13
N PRO A 81 -5.90 17.91 0.53
CA PRO A 81 -5.40 17.62 -0.80
C PRO A 81 -4.86 16.20 -0.93
N GLY A 82 -4.94 15.63 -2.14
CA GLY A 82 -4.40 14.29 -2.42
C GLY A 82 -2.91 14.18 -2.06
N GLY A 83 -2.54 13.04 -1.49
CA GLY A 83 -1.20 12.76 -0.94
C GLY A 83 -1.06 13.08 0.55
N LYS A 84 -1.95 13.89 1.14
CA LYS A 84 -1.82 14.29 2.54
C LYS A 84 -2.02 13.14 3.52
N ALA A 85 -2.91 12.18 3.22
CA ALA A 85 -3.11 11.02 4.07
C ALA A 85 -1.91 10.07 4.04
N ALA A 86 -1.24 9.93 2.89
CA ALA A 86 0.03 9.21 2.82
C ALA A 86 1.13 9.91 3.62
N GLN A 87 1.27 11.23 3.49
CA GLN A 87 2.25 12.01 4.27
C GLN A 87 2.04 11.88 5.78
N LEU A 88 0.79 11.95 6.25
CA LEU A 88 0.46 11.74 7.66
C LEU A 88 0.80 10.31 8.11
N ALA A 89 0.47 9.30 7.29
CA ALA A 89 0.81 7.92 7.60
C ALA A 89 2.34 7.68 7.68
N GLU A 90 3.13 8.33 6.82
CA GLU A 90 4.60 8.27 6.91
C GLU A 90 5.09 8.90 8.20
N LYS A 91 4.56 10.08 8.56
CA LYS A 91 4.89 10.76 9.81
C LYS A 91 4.53 9.93 11.04
N ASP A 92 3.31 9.39 11.10
CA ASP A 92 2.86 8.54 12.22
C ASP A 92 3.79 7.34 12.41
N LYS A 93 4.28 6.75 11.30
CA LYS A 93 5.23 5.64 11.34
C LYS A 93 6.63 6.08 11.79
N ILE A 94 7.10 7.25 11.35
CA ILE A 94 8.37 7.83 11.83
C ILE A 94 8.29 8.12 13.32
N ASP A 95 7.23 8.77 13.78
CA ASP A 95 7.06 9.11 15.20
C ASP A 95 6.98 7.83 16.05
N LYS A 96 6.39 6.75 15.52
CA LYS A 96 6.25 5.46 16.20
C LYS A 96 7.52 4.61 16.24
N TYR A 97 8.20 4.44 15.11
CA TYR A 97 9.32 3.49 14.98
C TYR A 97 10.68 4.17 14.83
N GLY A 98 10.73 5.43 14.39
CA GLY A 98 11.96 6.17 14.12
C GLY A 98 12.93 6.18 15.31
N PRO A 99 12.51 6.57 16.52
CA PRO A 99 13.41 6.63 17.67
C PRO A 99 14.04 5.26 18.00
N ILE A 100 13.24 4.19 18.08
CA ILE A 100 13.72 2.86 18.45
C ILE A 100 14.61 2.23 17.38
N THR A 101 14.28 2.43 16.10
CA THR A 101 15.08 1.91 14.97
C THR A 101 16.42 2.64 14.87
N GLN A 102 16.41 3.96 15.03
CA GLN A 102 17.63 4.77 15.00
C GLN A 102 18.55 4.44 16.17
N ALA A 103 18.01 4.27 17.38
CA ALA A 103 18.80 3.89 18.56
C ALA A 103 19.47 2.52 18.39
N ALA A 104 18.82 1.60 17.66
CA ALA A 104 19.37 0.29 17.32
C ALA A 104 20.26 0.29 16.06
N GLY A 105 20.56 1.46 15.47
CA GLY A 105 21.46 1.60 14.33
C GLY A 105 20.82 1.38 12.95
N PHE A 106 19.51 1.16 12.87
CA PHE A 106 18.80 0.92 11.61
C PHE A 106 18.35 2.23 10.94
N ARG A 107 18.24 2.20 9.61
CA ARG A 107 17.55 3.21 8.81
C ARG A 107 16.09 2.84 8.63
N PHE A 108 15.18 3.61 9.22
CA PHE A 108 13.76 3.39 9.04
C PHE A 108 13.19 4.12 7.81
N VAL A 109 12.37 3.42 7.03
CA VAL A 109 11.70 3.96 5.84
C VAL A 109 10.21 3.63 5.91
N PRO A 110 9.34 4.63 6.15
CA PRO A 110 7.91 4.43 6.02
C PRO A 110 7.49 4.56 4.53
N LEU A 111 6.91 3.52 3.97
CA LEU A 111 6.36 3.54 2.63
C LEU A 111 4.84 3.65 2.72
N ALA A 112 4.27 4.78 2.32
CA ALA A 112 2.83 5.00 2.32
C ALA A 112 2.24 5.23 0.92
N ALA A 113 1.02 4.74 0.75
CA ALA A 113 0.18 5.02 -0.41
C ALA A 113 -1.23 5.38 0.04
N GLU A 114 -1.86 6.34 -0.62
CA GLU A 114 -3.31 6.54 -0.49
C GLU A 114 -4.05 5.51 -1.33
N THR A 115 -5.22 5.08 -0.87
CA THR A 115 -6.07 4.16 -1.65
C THR A 115 -6.39 4.67 -3.06
N PHE A 116 -6.37 5.99 -3.30
CA PHE A 116 -6.62 6.57 -4.62
C PHE A 116 -5.36 6.76 -5.48
N GLY A 117 -4.21 6.23 -5.05
CA GLY A 117 -3.02 6.11 -5.89
C GLY A 117 -1.93 7.16 -5.65
N ARG A 118 -2.11 8.11 -4.72
CA ARG A 118 -1.04 9.04 -4.36
C ARG A 118 -0.04 8.37 -3.43
N TRP A 119 1.23 8.35 -3.83
CA TRP A 119 2.34 7.87 -3.01
C TRP A 119 2.83 8.97 -2.07
N GLY A 120 3.29 8.58 -0.89
CA GLY A 120 3.96 9.50 0.03
C GLY A 120 5.37 9.85 -0.43
N ASP A 121 5.91 10.95 0.09
CA ASP A 121 7.19 11.50 -0.33
C ASP A 121 8.33 10.51 -0.02
N LYS A 122 8.31 9.86 1.15
CA LYS A 122 9.33 8.85 1.52
C LYS A 122 9.28 7.64 0.60
N THR A 123 8.09 7.27 0.13
CA THR A 123 7.95 6.22 -0.88
C THR A 123 8.65 6.60 -2.18
N MET A 124 8.38 7.80 -2.70
CA MET A 124 8.97 8.26 -3.96
C MET A 124 10.49 8.46 -3.85
N ASP A 125 10.96 9.00 -2.73
CA ASP A 125 12.39 9.14 -2.45
C ASP A 125 13.09 7.78 -2.41
N PHE A 126 12.46 6.77 -1.79
CA PHE A 126 13.00 5.43 -1.72
C PHE A 126 13.10 4.77 -3.10
N LEU A 127 12.07 4.89 -3.95
CA LEU A 127 12.10 4.39 -5.33
C LEU A 127 13.20 5.08 -6.16
N LYS A 128 13.34 6.40 -6.05
CA LYS A 128 14.42 7.15 -6.73
C LYS A 128 15.80 6.73 -6.24
N MET A 129 15.96 6.48 -4.94
CA MET A 129 17.20 5.97 -4.37
C MET A 129 17.55 4.60 -4.94
N LEU A 130 16.60 3.67 -4.98
CA LEU A 130 16.80 2.35 -5.59
C LEU A 130 17.11 2.45 -7.09
N ALA A 131 16.40 3.31 -7.82
CA ALA A 131 16.60 3.49 -9.25
C ALA A 131 18.01 3.99 -9.57
N LYS A 132 18.59 4.87 -8.74
CA LYS A 132 19.98 5.34 -8.89
C LYS A 132 21.03 4.23 -8.72
N ARG A 133 20.72 3.19 -7.95
CA ARG A 133 21.63 2.07 -7.69
C ARG A 133 21.73 1.09 -8.85
N LYS A 134 20.77 1.13 -9.79
CA LYS A 134 20.83 0.26 -10.96
C LYS A 134 22.03 0.58 -11.85
N PRO A 135 22.82 -0.40 -12.31
CA PRO A 135 23.80 -0.11 -13.34
C PRO A 135 23.08 0.36 -14.60
N ARG A 136 23.51 1.49 -15.18
CA ARG A 136 23.05 1.91 -16.50
C ARG A 136 23.63 0.94 -17.53
N PRO A 137 22.81 0.33 -18.40
CA PRO A 137 23.31 -0.47 -19.51
C PRO A 137 24.26 0.35 -20.40
N THR A 138 25.30 -0.29 -20.91
CA THR A 138 26.29 0.35 -21.81
C THR A 138 25.65 0.80 -23.12
N SER A 139 24.52 0.21 -23.52
CA SER A 139 23.74 0.58 -24.69
C SER A 139 22.99 1.92 -24.56
N ILE A 140 22.80 2.44 -23.35
CA ILE A 140 22.12 3.72 -23.12
C ILE A 140 23.18 4.83 -23.11
N PRO A 141 23.03 5.89 -23.92
CA PRO A 141 23.93 7.05 -23.87
C PRO A 141 23.98 7.71 -22.49
N ARG A 142 25.08 8.41 -22.16
CA ARG A 142 25.21 9.07 -20.84
C ARG A 142 24.20 10.20 -20.67
N GLU A 143 23.89 10.88 -21.76
CA GLU A 143 22.94 11.99 -21.85
C GLU A 143 21.51 11.53 -21.47
N GLU A 144 21.22 10.24 -21.63
CA GLU A 144 19.92 9.62 -21.34
C GLU A 144 19.84 9.00 -19.94
N ASP A 145 20.86 9.13 -19.08
CA ASP A 145 20.85 8.49 -17.75
C ASP A 145 19.64 8.95 -16.92
N THR A 146 19.29 10.24 -16.94
CA THR A 146 18.10 10.76 -16.26
C THR A 146 16.82 10.08 -16.74
N ALA A 147 16.61 10.01 -18.05
CA ALA A 147 15.44 9.37 -18.65
C ALA A 147 15.38 7.87 -18.33
N PHE A 148 16.55 7.21 -18.27
CA PHE A 148 16.66 5.82 -17.83
C PHE A 148 16.28 5.64 -16.35
N ARG A 149 16.72 6.52 -15.44
CA ARG A 149 16.30 6.46 -14.02
C ARG A 149 14.82 6.69 -13.87
N GLU A 150 14.27 7.66 -14.61
CA GLU A 150 12.84 7.95 -14.62
C GLU A 150 12.03 6.79 -15.16
N SER A 151 12.51 6.09 -16.20
CA SER A 151 11.81 4.92 -16.74
C SER A 151 11.73 3.76 -15.74
N ILE A 152 12.78 3.53 -14.94
CA ILE A 152 12.77 2.56 -13.84
C ILE A 152 11.72 2.96 -12.78
N VAL A 153 11.75 4.21 -12.32
CA VAL A 153 10.77 4.71 -11.32
C VAL A 153 9.35 4.60 -11.87
N ASN A 154 9.13 4.92 -13.14
CA ASN A 154 7.83 4.81 -13.81
C ASN A 154 7.36 3.36 -13.88
N HIS A 155 8.25 2.43 -14.25
CA HIS A 155 7.95 1.00 -14.27
C HIS A 155 7.49 0.50 -12.89
N TRP A 156 8.27 0.79 -11.84
CA TRP A 156 7.90 0.41 -10.47
C TRP A 156 6.63 1.09 -9.99
N SER A 157 6.41 2.35 -10.34
CA SER A 157 5.18 3.10 -10.01
C SER A 157 3.94 2.48 -10.67
N GLN A 158 4.06 1.99 -11.90
CA GLN A 158 2.98 1.28 -12.60
C GLN A 158 2.67 -0.06 -11.93
N LEU A 159 3.69 -0.86 -11.60
CA LEU A 159 3.51 -2.11 -10.85
C LEU A 159 2.79 -1.86 -9.52
N LEU A 160 3.25 -0.85 -8.77
CA LEU A 160 2.66 -0.46 -7.50
C LEU A 160 1.21 -0.01 -7.63
N SER A 161 0.88 0.73 -8.68
CA SER A 161 -0.48 1.17 -8.96
C SER A 161 -1.41 -0.03 -9.25
N VAL A 162 -0.96 -1.00 -10.05
CA VAL A 162 -1.73 -2.22 -10.34
C VAL A 162 -1.96 -3.04 -9.08
N GLU A 163 -0.94 -3.22 -8.25
CA GLU A 163 -1.05 -3.96 -6.99
C GLU A 163 -1.97 -3.25 -5.98
N LEU A 164 -1.94 -1.92 -5.95
CA LEU A 164 -2.85 -1.12 -5.13
C LEU A 164 -4.29 -1.27 -5.61
N MET A 165 -4.55 -1.26 -6.91
CA MET A 165 -5.88 -1.51 -7.47
C MET A 165 -6.39 -2.90 -7.09
N LYS A 166 -5.56 -3.95 -7.21
CA LYS A 166 -5.90 -5.31 -6.77
C LYS A 166 -6.22 -5.36 -5.28
N HIS A 167 -5.40 -4.71 -4.45
CA HIS A 167 -5.62 -4.62 -3.01
C HIS A 167 -6.97 -3.95 -2.70
N ASN A 168 -7.25 -2.80 -3.33
CA ASN A 168 -8.50 -2.07 -3.13
C ASN A 168 -9.72 -2.89 -3.55
N ALA A 169 -9.66 -3.53 -4.73
CA ALA A 169 -10.72 -4.39 -5.23
C ALA A 169 -11.01 -5.55 -4.27
N PHE A 170 -9.97 -6.21 -3.76
CA PHE A 170 -10.11 -7.26 -2.75
C PHE A 170 -10.78 -6.75 -1.48
N GLN A 171 -10.37 -5.58 -0.97
CA GLN A 171 -10.94 -4.99 0.24
C GLN A 171 -12.42 -4.63 0.07
N VAL A 172 -12.82 -4.11 -1.10
CA VAL A 172 -14.21 -3.80 -1.43
C VAL A 172 -15.03 -5.09 -1.53
N ALA A 173 -14.56 -6.09 -2.27
CA ALA A 173 -15.24 -7.38 -2.43
C ALA A 173 -15.43 -8.09 -1.09
N SER A 174 -14.38 -8.17 -0.27
CA SER A 174 -14.44 -8.78 1.07
C SER A 174 -15.45 -8.07 1.99
N ARG A 175 -15.55 -6.73 1.91
CA ARG A 175 -16.56 -5.97 2.67
C ARG A 175 -17.97 -6.25 2.15
N ALA A 176 -18.17 -6.29 0.84
CA ALA A 176 -19.46 -6.60 0.23
C ALA A 176 -19.94 -8.01 0.64
N GLN A 177 -19.05 -9.00 0.60
CA GLN A 177 -19.33 -10.37 1.04
C GLN A 177 -19.73 -10.43 2.51
N ARG A 178 -18.96 -9.78 3.40
CA ARG A 178 -19.30 -9.71 4.84
C ARG A 178 -20.63 -9.00 5.10
N ALA A 179 -20.91 -7.92 4.38
CA ALA A 179 -22.17 -7.21 4.49
C ALA A 179 -23.36 -8.05 3.99
N ALA A 180 -23.17 -8.83 2.92
CA ALA A 180 -24.17 -9.78 2.43
C ALA A 180 -24.44 -10.89 3.45
N ALA A 181 -23.39 -11.50 4.01
CA ALA A 181 -23.51 -12.53 5.05
C ALA A 181 -24.23 -12.01 6.31
N ALA A 182 -23.90 -10.78 6.75
CA ALA A 182 -24.53 -10.15 7.92
C ALA A 182 -26.02 -9.82 7.72
N ARG A 183 -26.50 -9.68 6.48
CA ARG A 183 -27.91 -9.40 6.17
C ARG A 183 -28.80 -10.65 6.26
N GLY A 184 -28.22 -11.84 6.43
CA GLY A 184 -28.94 -13.11 6.51
C GLY A 184 -29.71 -13.48 5.23
N PRO A 185 -30.29 -14.70 5.15
CA PRO A 185 -31.04 -15.15 3.96
C PRO A 185 -32.32 -14.34 3.68
N ARG A 186 -32.75 -13.47 4.60
CA ARG A 186 -33.97 -12.64 4.48
C ARG A 186 -33.93 -11.59 3.36
N ARG A 187 -32.78 -11.37 2.69
CA ARG A 187 -32.64 -10.47 1.54
C ARG A 187 -31.99 -11.11 0.31
N ALA A 188 -31.75 -12.42 0.31
CA ALA A 188 -31.25 -13.12 -0.89
C ALA A 188 -32.23 -13.04 -2.07
N SER A 189 -33.52 -12.79 -1.81
CA SER A 189 -34.54 -12.55 -2.84
C SER A 189 -34.67 -11.10 -3.31
N ALA A 190 -33.97 -10.14 -2.68
CA ALA A 190 -34.12 -8.71 -2.99
C ALA A 190 -33.11 -8.18 -4.02
N PHE A 191 -32.09 -8.97 -4.34
CA PHE A 191 -31.19 -8.71 -5.46
C PHE A 191 -31.10 -10.00 -6.27
N PRO A 192 -31.62 -10.03 -7.51
CA PRO A 192 -31.30 -11.11 -8.43
C PRO A 192 -29.78 -11.26 -8.49
N GLU A 193 -29.27 -12.49 -8.48
CA GLU A 193 -27.82 -12.86 -8.42
C GLU A 193 -26.95 -12.32 -9.58
N ASP A 194 -27.48 -11.36 -10.33
CA ASP A 194 -27.06 -11.01 -11.67
C ASP A 194 -26.21 -9.73 -11.74
N PHE A 195 -26.09 -8.95 -10.66
CA PHE A 195 -25.44 -7.64 -10.77
C PHE A 195 -23.91 -7.67 -10.63
N VAL A 196 -23.37 -8.60 -9.84
CA VAL A 196 -21.90 -8.70 -9.61
C VAL A 196 -21.23 -9.65 -10.61
N SER A 197 -21.97 -10.64 -11.14
CA SER A 197 -21.44 -11.68 -12.00
C SER A 197 -21.51 -11.38 -13.50
N ARG A 198 -22.31 -10.40 -13.95
CA ARG A 198 -22.63 -10.23 -15.39
C ARG A 198 -21.63 -9.41 -16.21
N GLY A 199 -20.74 -8.64 -15.59
CA GLY A 199 -19.81 -7.77 -16.30
C GLY A 199 -20.51 -6.71 -17.18
N PRO A 200 -19.80 -5.66 -17.62
CA PRO A 200 -20.43 -4.51 -18.29
C PRO A 200 -20.84 -4.74 -19.76
N TYR A 201 -20.63 -5.93 -20.34
CA TYR A 201 -20.76 -6.16 -21.79
C TYR A 201 -21.51 -7.45 -22.17
N ARG A 202 -22.79 -7.56 -21.82
CA ARG A 202 -23.70 -8.46 -22.55
C ARG A 202 -24.99 -7.75 -22.95
N PRO A 203 -25.48 -7.91 -24.20
CA PRO A 203 -26.74 -7.34 -24.62
C PRO A 203 -27.91 -8.07 -23.93
N ASN A 204 -28.93 -7.33 -23.53
CA ASN A 204 -30.19 -7.90 -23.07
C ASN A 204 -30.91 -8.59 -24.25
N THR A 205 -30.87 -9.91 -24.30
CA THR A 205 -31.85 -10.67 -25.08
C THR A 205 -33.12 -10.82 -24.25
N SER A 206 -34.09 -9.93 -24.44
CA SER A 206 -35.46 -10.16 -23.97
C SER A 206 -36.06 -11.32 -24.77
N PRO A 207 -36.69 -12.32 -24.15
CA PRO A 207 -37.46 -13.32 -24.90
C PRO A 207 -38.66 -12.62 -25.55
N ALA A 208 -38.91 -12.92 -26.82
CA ALA A 208 -40.12 -12.49 -27.51
C ALA A 208 -41.36 -12.98 -26.72
N ALA A 209 -42.32 -12.08 -26.50
CA ALA A 209 -43.62 -12.43 -25.97
C ALA A 209 -44.34 -13.28 -27.02
N GLY A 210 -44.46 -14.58 -26.75
CA GLY A 210 -45.29 -15.48 -27.54
C GLY A 210 -46.77 -15.23 -27.29
N LEU A 211 -47.52 -15.08 -28.38
CA LEU A 211 -48.90 -15.52 -28.53
C LEU A 211 -48.90 -16.62 -29.60
#